data_AF-A0A2E7RJ83-F1
#
_entry.id   AF-A0A2E7RJ83-F1
#
_cell.length_a   1.000
_cell.length_b   1.000
_cell.length_c   1.000
_cell.angle_alpha   90.00
_cell.angle_beta   90.00
_cell.angle_gamma   90.00
#
_symmetry.space_group_name_H-M   'P 1'
#
loop_
_entity.id
_entity.type
_entity.pdbx_description
1 polymer ?
#
loop_
_entity_poly.entity_id
_entity_poly.type
_entity_poly.pdbx_seq_one_letter_code
_entity_poly.pdbx_strand_id
1 'polypeptide(L)'
;MMLSAILLATALPQKPEPKLELVDELLAIVNDNVLTLRDVRLAAADSFGGQPSPELDELTFTNLLSELLFREGFRMTGGDEAALDNYVSDELDRRAKELGSLAALNRHLALQGKTIEDEAKQIRAFALSLLYRQKEFGHAPSKGEGYKVKMYVSPAEMLAYYNEHLNDFQHEARVLARLITIRPTPEIPDTLAFLKKLRAEIAAGEKVFAIQARDFSSYKPTLGGSTGHFNPKTENRVGQKPIRDFLLQASTGELSEPIPLPSGWGALVLAESVEAEGVMPFSEAQLTIRDMLLKEQAEAIFRESINRLRQRCYLWGPRVDIALDSLVGETSRDPEEEL
;
A
#
# COMPACT_ATOMS: atom_id res chain seq x y z
N MET A 1 -9.51 -76.85 -65.70
CA MET A 1 -9.42 -75.41 -65.99
C MET A 1 -9.93 -74.66 -64.78
N MET A 2 -9.08 -73.85 -64.17
CA MET A 2 -9.37 -73.03 -62.99
C MET A 2 -10.25 -71.84 -63.36
N LEU A 3 -11.16 -71.47 -62.46
CA LEU A 3 -11.67 -70.11 -62.37
C LEU A 3 -11.66 -69.69 -60.90
N SER A 4 -10.65 -68.90 -60.54
CA SER A 4 -10.55 -68.20 -59.26
C SER A 4 -11.59 -67.09 -59.20
N ALA A 5 -12.48 -67.14 -58.22
CA ALA A 5 -13.32 -66.02 -57.85
C ALA A 5 -12.52 -65.08 -56.94
N ILE A 6 -12.20 -63.89 -57.44
CA ILE A 6 -11.61 -62.80 -56.66
C ILE A 6 -12.73 -62.13 -55.88
N LEU A 7 -12.74 -62.29 -54.55
CA LEU A 7 -13.61 -61.53 -53.66
C LEU A 7 -12.99 -60.13 -53.48
N LEU A 8 -13.57 -59.11 -54.11
CA LEU A 8 -13.25 -57.71 -53.83
C LEU A 8 -13.90 -57.36 -52.48
N ALA A 9 -13.11 -57.27 -51.41
CA ALA A 9 -13.55 -56.68 -50.16
C ALA A 9 -13.69 -55.16 -50.37
N THR A 10 -14.91 -54.68 -50.53
CA THR A 10 -15.21 -53.25 -50.54
C THR A 10 -14.98 -52.70 -49.13
N ALA A 11 -13.87 -51.98 -48.94
CA ALA A 11 -13.61 -51.21 -47.73
C ALA A 11 -14.75 -50.19 -47.57
N LEU A 12 -15.54 -50.34 -46.50
CA LEU A 12 -16.54 -49.35 -46.12
C LEU A 12 -15.81 -48.03 -45.84
N PRO A 13 -16.28 -46.89 -46.37
CA PRO A 13 -15.68 -45.60 -46.08
C PRO A 13 -15.74 -45.35 -44.57
N GLN A 14 -14.58 -45.23 -43.94
CA GLN A 14 -14.50 -44.79 -42.55
C GLN A 14 -15.09 -43.38 -42.49
N LYS A 15 -16.18 -43.24 -41.73
CA LYS A 15 -16.79 -41.94 -41.44
C LYS A 15 -15.71 -41.08 -40.78
N PRO A 16 -15.39 -39.88 -41.30
CA PRO A 16 -14.35 -39.05 -40.71
C PRO A 16 -14.70 -38.80 -39.25
N GLU A 17 -13.78 -39.10 -38.35
CA GLU A 17 -13.95 -38.80 -36.93
C GLU A 17 -14.22 -37.30 -36.78
N PRO A 18 -15.23 -36.92 -35.97
CA PRO A 18 -15.52 -35.52 -35.76
C PRO A 18 -14.28 -34.84 -35.17
N LYS A 19 -13.74 -33.85 -35.88
CA LYS A 19 -12.71 -32.97 -35.34
C LYS A 19 -13.34 -32.18 -34.20
N LEU A 20 -12.93 -32.45 -32.98
CA LEU A 20 -13.29 -31.65 -31.82
C LEU A 20 -12.56 -30.30 -31.95
N GLU A 21 -13.33 -29.23 -32.13
CA GLU A 21 -12.84 -27.85 -32.11
C GLU A 21 -13.08 -27.28 -30.72
N LEU A 22 -12.02 -26.76 -30.08
CA LEU A 22 -12.15 -26.08 -28.79
C LEU A 22 -12.86 -24.74 -29.02
N VAL A 23 -14.15 -24.69 -28.68
CA VAL A 23 -14.98 -23.48 -28.84
C VAL A 23 -14.71 -22.49 -27.70
N ASP A 24 -14.60 -23.00 -26.48
CA ASP A 24 -14.30 -22.20 -25.29
C ASP A 24 -13.76 -23.10 -24.18
N GLU A 25 -12.98 -22.52 -23.27
CA GLU A 25 -12.40 -23.22 -22.13
C GLU A 25 -13.12 -22.83 -20.85
N LEU A 26 -13.55 -23.83 -20.08
CA LEU A 26 -14.16 -23.64 -18.78
C LEU A 26 -13.05 -23.44 -17.74
N LEU A 27 -12.97 -22.25 -17.15
CA LEU A 27 -11.92 -21.89 -16.19
C LEU A 27 -12.36 -22.11 -14.75
N ALA A 28 -13.61 -21.77 -14.42
CA ALA A 28 -14.15 -22.01 -13.10
C ALA A 28 -15.68 -22.18 -13.08
N ILE A 29 -16.17 -22.85 -12.04
CA ILE A 29 -17.57 -22.88 -11.64
C ILE A 29 -17.65 -22.42 -10.18
N VAL A 30 -18.54 -21.46 -9.90
CA VAL A 30 -18.89 -21.01 -8.55
C VAL A 30 -20.40 -21.14 -8.39
N ASN A 31 -20.82 -22.20 -7.67
CA ASN A 31 -22.21 -22.64 -7.60
C ASN A 31 -22.80 -22.84 -9.02
N ASP A 32 -23.80 -22.03 -9.39
CA ASP A 32 -24.45 -22.09 -10.70
C ASP A 32 -23.82 -21.14 -11.74
N ASN A 33 -22.75 -20.40 -11.35
CA ASN A 33 -22.06 -19.46 -12.23
C ASN A 33 -20.87 -20.14 -12.90
N VAL A 34 -20.77 -19.99 -14.21
CA VAL A 34 -19.68 -20.51 -15.05
C VAL A 34 -18.80 -19.35 -15.50
N LEU A 35 -17.48 -19.50 -15.37
CA LEU A 35 -16.49 -18.56 -15.87
C LEU A 35 -15.66 -19.22 -16.96
N THR A 36 -15.71 -18.66 -18.16
CA THR A 36 -14.98 -19.15 -19.34
C THR A 36 -13.77 -18.30 -19.68
N LEU A 37 -12.87 -18.82 -20.52
CA LEU A 37 -11.74 -18.07 -21.05
C LEU A 37 -12.20 -16.90 -21.92
N ARG A 38 -13.31 -17.06 -22.65
CA ARG A 38 -13.91 -15.96 -23.39
C ARG A 38 -14.37 -14.83 -22.46
N ASP A 39 -15.05 -15.14 -21.35
CA ASP A 39 -15.51 -14.14 -20.40
C ASP A 39 -14.34 -13.33 -19.84
N VAL A 40 -13.26 -14.02 -19.46
CA VAL A 40 -12.03 -13.41 -18.96
C VAL A 40 -11.41 -12.48 -20.00
N ARG A 41 -11.25 -12.93 -21.25
CA ARG A 41 -10.64 -12.13 -22.31
C ARG A 41 -11.48 -10.91 -22.68
N LEU A 42 -12.81 -11.05 -22.68
CA LEU A 42 -13.70 -9.91 -22.91
C LEU A 42 -13.56 -8.88 -21.80
N ALA A 43 -13.60 -9.30 -20.54
CA ALA A 43 -13.43 -8.40 -19.40
C ALA A 43 -12.03 -7.75 -19.35
N ALA A 44 -10.99 -8.49 -19.76
CA ALA A 44 -9.63 -7.98 -19.84
C ALA A 44 -9.50 -6.93 -20.95
N ALA A 45 -10.08 -7.19 -22.12
CA ALA A 45 -10.12 -6.23 -23.22
C ALA A 45 -10.86 -4.95 -22.84
N ASP A 46 -12.00 -5.06 -22.15
CA ASP A 46 -12.79 -3.92 -21.67
C ASP A 46 -12.03 -3.09 -20.62
N SER A 47 -11.27 -3.76 -19.74
CA SER A 47 -10.57 -3.09 -18.63
C SER A 47 -9.24 -2.44 -19.05
N PHE A 48 -8.53 -3.05 -20.01
CA PHE A 48 -7.16 -2.66 -20.37
C PHE A 48 -6.99 -2.17 -21.82
N GLY A 49 -8.05 -2.19 -22.64
CA GLY A 49 -8.07 -1.58 -23.97
C GLY A 49 -7.06 -2.16 -24.97
N GLY A 50 -6.70 -3.44 -24.85
CA GLY A 50 -5.50 -4.00 -25.47
C GLY A 50 -5.59 -5.42 -26.06
N GLN A 51 -4.47 -5.87 -26.62
CA GLN A 51 -4.24 -7.21 -27.16
C GLN A 51 -4.24 -8.27 -26.04
N PRO A 52 -4.56 -9.55 -26.36
CA PRO A 52 -4.53 -10.63 -25.37
C PRO A 52 -3.18 -10.72 -24.65
N SER A 53 -3.20 -10.67 -23.31
CA SER A 53 -2.02 -10.88 -22.45
C SER A 53 -2.37 -11.97 -21.42
N PRO A 54 -1.56 -13.03 -21.32
CA PRO A 54 -1.77 -14.06 -20.29
C PRO A 54 -1.75 -13.50 -18.87
N GLU A 55 -0.93 -12.48 -18.57
CA GLU A 55 -0.90 -11.86 -17.24
C GLU A 55 -2.17 -11.08 -16.94
N LEU A 56 -2.70 -10.34 -17.92
CA LEU A 56 -3.96 -9.62 -17.78
C LEU A 56 -5.16 -10.58 -17.70
N ASP A 57 -5.13 -11.68 -18.45
CA ASP A 57 -6.13 -12.74 -18.36
C ASP A 57 -6.14 -13.36 -16.95
N GLU A 58 -4.98 -13.67 -16.36
CA GLU A 58 -4.90 -14.25 -15.00
C GLU A 58 -5.38 -13.29 -13.90
N LEU A 59 -4.97 -12.01 -13.99
CA LEU A 59 -5.47 -10.97 -13.09
C LEU A 59 -6.99 -10.81 -13.20
N THR A 60 -7.52 -10.84 -14.43
CA THR A 60 -8.94 -10.67 -14.69
C THR A 60 -9.74 -11.88 -14.25
N PHE A 61 -9.23 -13.10 -14.47
CA PHE A 61 -9.80 -14.34 -13.93
C PHE A 61 -9.93 -14.26 -12.41
N THR A 62 -8.86 -13.85 -11.71
CA THR A 62 -8.87 -13.69 -10.25
C THR A 62 -9.91 -12.67 -9.80
N ASN A 63 -10.01 -11.53 -10.47
CA ASN A 63 -11.00 -10.49 -10.14
C ASN A 63 -12.45 -10.99 -10.35
N LEU A 64 -12.73 -11.63 -11.48
CA LEU A 64 -14.06 -12.17 -11.78
C LEU A 64 -14.44 -13.29 -10.82
N LEU A 65 -13.54 -14.22 -10.54
CA LEU A 65 -13.75 -15.28 -9.55
C LEU A 65 -14.06 -14.69 -8.16
N SER A 66 -13.30 -13.68 -7.76
CA SER A 66 -13.50 -12.98 -6.48
C SER A 66 -14.85 -12.29 -6.40
N GLU A 67 -15.27 -11.64 -7.49
CA GLU A 67 -16.59 -11.01 -7.56
C GLU A 67 -17.71 -12.03 -7.42
N LEU A 68 -17.65 -13.16 -8.15
CA LEU A 68 -18.59 -14.27 -8.02
C LEU A 68 -18.64 -14.77 -6.57
N LEU A 69 -17.48 -14.98 -5.96
CA LEU A 69 -17.35 -15.51 -4.61
C LEU A 69 -17.89 -14.54 -3.55
N PHE A 70 -17.53 -13.25 -3.63
CA PHE A 70 -18.03 -12.23 -2.71
C PHE A 70 -19.52 -11.99 -2.88
N ARG A 71 -20.09 -12.18 -4.06
CA ARG A 71 -21.54 -12.12 -4.28
C ARG A 71 -22.24 -13.23 -3.52
N GLU A 72 -21.72 -14.45 -3.61
CA GLU A 72 -22.23 -15.58 -2.83
C GLU A 72 -22.08 -15.33 -1.33
N GLY A 73 -20.91 -14.87 -0.88
CA GLY A 73 -20.69 -14.53 0.53
C GLY A 73 -21.60 -13.41 1.04
N PHE A 74 -21.80 -12.37 0.25
CA PHE A 74 -22.71 -11.28 0.57
C PHE A 74 -24.14 -11.80 0.71
N ARG A 75 -24.62 -12.63 -0.21
CA ARG A 75 -25.94 -13.27 -0.13
C ARG A 75 -26.08 -14.16 1.10
N MET A 76 -25.08 -15.00 1.38
CA MET A 76 -25.08 -15.92 2.53
C MET A 76 -25.06 -15.22 3.89
N THR A 77 -24.53 -13.99 3.95
CA THR A 77 -24.53 -13.15 5.15
C THR A 77 -25.76 -12.23 5.24
N GLY A 78 -26.81 -12.53 4.44
CA GLY A 78 -28.04 -11.74 4.38
C GLY A 78 -27.85 -10.36 3.76
N GLY A 79 -26.96 -10.25 2.78
CA GLY A 79 -26.73 -9.04 1.98
C GLY A 79 -27.99 -8.59 1.27
N ASP A 80 -28.20 -7.28 1.24
CA ASP A 80 -29.31 -6.64 0.54
C ASP A 80 -28.80 -6.05 -0.77
N GLU A 81 -29.27 -6.57 -1.91
CA GLU A 81 -28.91 -6.06 -3.24
C GLU A 81 -29.35 -4.60 -3.40
N ALA A 82 -30.42 -4.16 -2.74
CA ALA A 82 -30.84 -2.76 -2.78
C ALA A 82 -29.82 -1.84 -2.11
N ALA A 83 -29.13 -2.31 -1.06
CA ALA A 83 -28.06 -1.54 -0.43
C ALA A 83 -26.85 -1.38 -1.37
N LEU A 84 -26.57 -2.39 -2.19
CA LEU A 84 -25.52 -2.33 -3.20
C LEU A 84 -25.90 -1.36 -4.33
N ASP A 85 -27.15 -1.40 -4.81
CA ASP A 85 -27.66 -0.48 -5.82
C ASP A 85 -27.63 0.98 -5.34
N ASN A 86 -28.06 1.22 -4.10
CA ASN A 86 -28.01 2.55 -3.49
C ASN A 86 -26.57 3.07 -3.38
N TYR A 87 -25.62 2.21 -2.97
CA TYR A 87 -24.21 2.60 -2.92
C TYR A 87 -23.68 3.01 -4.30
N VAL A 88 -24.00 2.24 -5.35
CA VAL A 88 -23.60 2.56 -6.72
C VAL A 88 -24.19 3.90 -7.17
N SER A 89 -25.48 4.13 -6.90
CA SER A 89 -26.15 5.39 -7.23
C SER A 89 -25.53 6.59 -6.50
N ASP A 90 -25.33 6.48 -5.19
CA ASP A 90 -24.77 7.55 -4.36
C ASP A 90 -23.34 7.91 -4.80
N GLU A 91 -22.54 6.90 -5.15
CA GLU A 91 -21.17 7.07 -5.60
C GLU A 91 -21.10 7.73 -7.00
N LEU A 92 -21.97 7.34 -7.92
CA LEU A 92 -22.09 8.00 -9.23
C LEU A 92 -22.54 9.46 -9.09
N ASP A 93 -23.51 9.73 -8.21
CA ASP A 93 -23.98 11.08 -7.91
C ASP A 93 -22.89 11.94 -7.29
N ARG A 94 -22.08 11.36 -6.39
CA ARG A 94 -20.93 12.03 -5.78
C ARG A 94 -19.91 12.43 -6.84
N ARG A 95 -19.49 11.48 -7.70
CA ARG A 95 -18.53 11.75 -8.80
C ARG A 95 -19.09 12.77 -9.80
N ALA A 96 -20.39 12.67 -10.12
CA ALA A 96 -21.05 13.64 -10.99
C ALA A 96 -21.05 15.05 -10.40
N LYS A 97 -21.28 15.20 -9.08
CA LYS A 97 -21.18 16.50 -8.38
C LYS A 97 -19.76 17.04 -8.37
N GLU A 98 -18.75 16.20 -8.13
CA GLU A 98 -17.33 16.58 -8.17
C GLU A 98 -16.91 17.12 -9.54
N LEU A 99 -17.46 16.56 -10.62
CA LEU A 99 -17.25 17.02 -12.00
C LEU A 99 -18.28 18.08 -12.47
N GLY A 100 -19.22 18.45 -11.62
CA GLY A 100 -20.24 19.48 -11.84
C GLY A 100 -21.53 19.04 -12.55
N SER A 101 -21.60 17.85 -13.15
CA SER A 101 -22.85 17.25 -13.65
C SER A 101 -22.65 15.80 -14.12
N LEU A 102 -23.75 15.04 -14.25
CA LEU A 102 -23.73 13.71 -14.88
C LEU A 102 -23.23 13.76 -16.33
N ALA A 103 -23.55 14.82 -17.08
CA ALA A 103 -23.04 15.02 -18.44
C ALA A 103 -21.53 15.29 -18.48
N ALA A 104 -20.97 15.91 -17.44
CA ALA A 104 -19.52 16.06 -17.29
C ALA A 104 -18.84 14.73 -16.96
N LEU A 105 -19.42 13.94 -16.06
CA LEU A 105 -18.96 12.58 -15.76
C LEU A 105 -18.98 11.69 -17.01
N ASN A 106 -20.07 11.67 -17.76
CA ASN A 106 -20.15 10.86 -18.99
C ASN A 106 -19.08 11.24 -20.02
N ARG A 107 -18.82 12.54 -20.19
CA ARG A 107 -17.74 13.01 -21.08
C ARG A 107 -16.36 12.60 -20.56
N HIS A 108 -16.14 12.66 -19.25
CA HIS A 108 -14.88 12.23 -18.63
C HIS A 108 -14.62 10.74 -18.87
N LEU A 109 -15.63 9.89 -18.65
CA LEU A 109 -15.55 8.45 -18.91
C LEU A 109 -15.35 8.14 -20.39
N ALA A 110 -16.02 8.86 -21.29
CA ALA A 110 -15.87 8.67 -22.73
C ALA A 110 -14.43 8.95 -23.22
N LEU A 111 -13.71 9.89 -22.60
CA LEU A 111 -12.29 10.14 -22.89
C LEU A 111 -11.40 8.94 -22.52
N GLN A 112 -11.86 8.08 -21.61
CA GLN A 112 -11.21 6.85 -21.19
C GLN A 112 -11.77 5.61 -21.92
N GLY A 113 -12.67 5.81 -22.89
CA GLY A 113 -13.34 4.70 -23.60
C GLY A 113 -14.40 3.96 -22.77
N LYS A 114 -14.85 4.52 -21.65
CA LYS A 114 -15.82 3.89 -20.74
C LYS A 114 -17.19 4.55 -20.82
N THR A 115 -18.23 3.77 -20.54
CA THR A 115 -19.59 4.25 -20.33
C THR A 115 -19.93 4.39 -18.84
N ILE A 116 -21.03 5.07 -18.52
CA ILE A 116 -21.57 5.10 -17.15
C ILE A 116 -21.95 3.69 -16.67
N GLU A 117 -22.38 2.81 -17.58
CA GLU A 117 -22.71 1.41 -17.26
C GLU A 117 -21.45 0.65 -16.80
N ASP A 118 -20.33 0.84 -17.49
CA ASP A 118 -19.05 0.21 -17.14
C ASP A 118 -18.54 0.73 -15.80
N GLU A 119 -18.68 2.03 -15.56
CA GLU A 119 -18.37 2.66 -14.28
C GLU A 119 -19.24 2.11 -13.15
N ALA A 120 -20.55 1.96 -13.37
CA ALA A 120 -21.48 1.40 -12.41
C ALA A 120 -21.12 -0.04 -12.04
N LYS A 121 -20.73 -0.87 -13.03
CA LYS A 121 -20.23 -2.23 -12.80
C LYS A 121 -18.97 -2.24 -11.94
N GLN A 122 -18.01 -1.36 -12.23
CA GLN A 122 -16.77 -1.26 -11.45
C GLN A 122 -17.04 -0.81 -10.01
N ILE A 123 -17.90 0.18 -9.82
CA ILE A 123 -18.34 0.62 -8.49
C ILE A 123 -19.05 -0.53 -7.77
N ARG A 124 -19.92 -1.28 -8.45
CA ARG A 124 -20.65 -2.42 -7.87
C ARG A 124 -19.69 -3.51 -7.38
N ALA A 125 -18.73 -3.93 -8.21
CA ALA A 125 -17.75 -4.95 -7.84
C ALA A 125 -16.90 -4.51 -6.63
N PHE A 126 -16.46 -3.25 -6.62
CA PHE A 126 -15.76 -2.68 -5.48
C PHE A 126 -16.63 -2.68 -4.21
N ALA A 127 -17.85 -2.16 -4.31
CA ALA A 127 -18.81 -2.06 -3.22
C ALA A 127 -19.16 -3.43 -2.64
N LEU A 128 -19.34 -4.44 -3.48
CA LEU A 128 -19.59 -5.81 -3.06
C LEU A 128 -18.45 -6.34 -2.17
N SER A 129 -17.20 -6.18 -2.61
CA SER A 129 -16.03 -6.59 -1.82
C SER A 129 -15.92 -5.84 -0.49
N LEU A 130 -16.29 -4.55 -0.49
CA LEU A 130 -16.22 -3.67 0.67
C LEU A 130 -17.30 -4.04 1.69
N LEU A 131 -18.55 -4.15 1.25
CA LEU A 131 -19.71 -4.44 2.09
C LEU A 131 -19.65 -5.86 2.64
N TYR A 132 -19.20 -6.84 1.85
CA TYR A 132 -18.94 -8.19 2.33
C TYR A 132 -17.90 -8.17 3.47
N ARG A 133 -16.74 -7.54 3.25
CA ARG A 133 -15.69 -7.42 4.28
C ARG A 133 -16.20 -6.71 5.54
N GLN A 134 -16.90 -5.60 5.40
CA GLN A 134 -17.51 -4.88 6.53
C GLN A 134 -18.48 -5.75 7.35
N LYS A 135 -19.23 -6.63 6.67
CA LYS A 135 -20.11 -7.59 7.34
C LYS A 135 -19.32 -8.64 8.11
N GLU A 136 -18.26 -9.20 7.54
CA GLU A 136 -17.38 -10.15 8.24
C GLU A 136 -16.69 -9.50 9.45
N PHE A 137 -16.26 -8.24 9.32
CA PHE A 137 -15.52 -7.50 10.36
C PHE A 137 -16.35 -6.99 11.54
N GLY A 138 -17.68 -7.07 11.50
CA GLY A 138 -18.51 -6.68 12.64
C GLY A 138 -18.29 -5.25 13.15
N HIS A 139 -18.67 -4.24 12.34
CA HIS A 139 -18.63 -2.85 12.81
C HIS A 139 -19.62 -2.63 13.99
N ALA A 140 -19.26 -1.66 14.86
CA ALA A 140 -19.77 -1.32 16.21
C ALA A 140 -21.31 -1.38 16.41
N PRO A 141 -21.82 -1.38 17.67
CA PRO A 141 -23.19 -1.77 17.97
C PRO A 141 -24.22 -0.77 17.42
N SER A 142 -24.81 -1.10 16.28
CA SER A 142 -26.18 -0.71 15.98
C SER A 142 -27.11 -1.69 16.70
N LYS A 143 -28.08 -1.14 17.42
CA LYS A 143 -29.00 -1.88 18.30
C LYS A 143 -29.57 -3.13 17.62
N GLY A 144 -29.13 -4.28 18.13
CA GLY A 144 -29.83 -5.56 18.02
C GLY A 144 -29.85 -6.17 16.63
N GLU A 145 -28.81 -6.92 16.27
CA GLU A 145 -28.94 -8.23 15.59
C GLU A 145 -27.56 -8.87 15.36
N GLY A 146 -27.47 -10.16 15.74
CA GLY A 146 -26.62 -11.19 15.15
C GLY A 146 -25.09 -11.04 15.23
N TYR A 147 -24.47 -11.87 16.07
CA TYR A 147 -23.02 -12.16 16.19
C TYR A 147 -22.13 -11.71 15.02
N LYS A 148 -21.21 -10.78 15.29
CA LYS A 148 -20.08 -10.46 14.41
C LYS A 148 -18.81 -10.31 15.24
N VAL A 149 -17.68 -10.74 14.70
CA VAL A 149 -16.37 -10.67 15.35
C VAL A 149 -16.07 -9.20 15.63
N LYS A 150 -16.06 -8.80 16.90
CA LYS A 150 -15.79 -7.41 17.28
C LYS A 150 -14.28 -7.20 17.18
N MET A 151 -13.81 -6.53 16.14
CA MET A 151 -12.42 -6.08 16.07
C MET A 151 -12.20 -5.05 17.18
N TYR A 152 -11.56 -5.49 18.25
CA TYR A 152 -11.24 -4.68 19.41
C TYR A 152 -9.88 -5.11 19.92
N VAL A 153 -9.02 -4.12 20.16
CA VAL A 153 -7.71 -4.31 20.74
C VAL A 153 -7.71 -3.62 22.09
N SER A 154 -7.52 -4.40 23.15
CA SER A 154 -7.47 -3.94 24.53
C SER A 154 -6.11 -3.29 24.85
N PRO A 155 -6.04 -2.41 25.85
CA PRO A 155 -4.76 -1.89 26.35
C PRO A 155 -3.77 -2.97 26.79
N ALA A 156 -4.27 -4.09 27.33
CA ALA A 156 -3.44 -5.21 27.76
C ALA A 156 -2.76 -5.92 26.58
N GLU A 157 -3.49 -6.14 25.48
CA GLU A 157 -2.94 -6.72 24.24
C GLU A 157 -1.90 -5.79 23.61
N MET A 158 -2.17 -4.48 23.57
CA MET A 158 -1.19 -3.50 23.05
C MET A 158 0.10 -3.51 23.88
N LEU A 159 -0.02 -3.58 25.21
CA LEU A 159 1.14 -3.62 26.09
C LEU A 159 1.92 -4.94 25.95
N ALA A 160 1.23 -6.07 25.83
CA ALA A 160 1.85 -7.36 25.57
C ALA A 160 2.64 -7.32 24.26
N TYR A 161 2.01 -6.86 23.17
CA TYR A 161 2.65 -6.69 21.88
C TYR A 161 3.89 -5.80 21.97
N TYR A 162 3.78 -4.62 22.60
CA TYR A 162 4.90 -3.70 22.79
C TYR A 162 6.09 -4.35 23.50
N ASN A 163 5.84 -5.11 24.58
CA ASN A 163 6.88 -5.76 25.35
C ASN A 163 7.55 -6.91 24.59
N GLU A 164 6.79 -7.64 23.76
CA GLU A 164 7.29 -8.73 22.91
C GLU A 164 8.07 -8.20 21.71
N HIS A 165 7.76 -6.99 21.24
CA HIS A 165 8.31 -6.38 20.03
C HIS A 165 9.13 -5.11 20.31
N LEU A 166 9.77 -5.00 21.48
CA LEU A 166 10.55 -3.81 21.87
C LEU A 166 11.61 -3.40 20.84
N ASN A 167 12.14 -4.36 20.08
CA ASN A 167 13.12 -4.11 19.03
C ASN A 167 12.53 -3.28 17.87
N ASP A 168 11.25 -3.44 17.55
CA ASP A 168 10.58 -2.72 16.47
C ASP A 168 10.36 -1.23 16.81
N PHE A 169 10.44 -0.91 18.11
CA PHE A 169 10.27 0.44 18.64
C PHE A 169 11.61 1.11 18.99
N GLN A 170 12.73 0.49 18.62
CA GLN A 170 14.05 1.11 18.78
C GLN A 170 14.26 2.22 17.76
N HIS A 171 14.87 3.31 18.22
CA HIS A 171 15.35 4.38 17.35
C HIS A 171 16.79 4.70 17.71
N GLU A 172 17.58 4.93 16.66
CA GLU A 172 18.93 5.45 16.83
C GLU A 172 18.90 6.89 17.34
N ALA A 173 19.97 7.30 18.00
CA ALA A 173 20.17 8.69 18.38
C ALA A 173 20.13 9.59 17.13
N ARG A 174 19.36 10.68 17.18
CA ARG A 174 19.19 11.63 16.07
C ARG A 174 19.31 13.05 16.57
N VAL A 175 19.88 13.90 15.74
CA VAL A 175 19.99 15.33 15.99
C VAL A 175 19.44 16.10 14.81
N LEU A 176 18.58 17.08 15.08
CA LEU A 176 18.24 18.14 14.14
C LEU A 176 19.12 19.34 14.46
N ALA A 177 19.92 19.81 13.50
CA ALA A 177 20.79 20.96 13.69
C ALA A 177 20.66 21.97 12.56
N ARG A 178 21.10 23.19 12.83
CA ARG A 178 21.37 24.22 11.83
C ARG A 178 22.83 24.63 11.88
N LEU A 179 23.40 24.88 10.70
CA LEU A 179 24.79 25.29 10.54
C LEU A 179 24.87 26.64 9.84
N ILE A 180 25.82 27.45 10.29
CA ILE A 180 26.35 28.60 9.54
C ILE A 180 27.82 28.34 9.31
N THR A 181 28.18 27.81 8.14
CA THR A 181 29.58 27.72 7.69
C THR A 181 29.94 28.93 6.84
N ILE A 182 31.04 29.61 7.13
CA ILE A 182 31.54 30.73 6.33
C ILE A 182 33.00 30.51 5.95
N ARG A 183 33.37 31.02 4.77
CA ARG A 183 34.75 31.06 4.28
C ARG A 183 35.33 32.46 4.45
N PRO A 184 36.66 32.61 4.57
CA PRO A 184 37.30 33.92 4.57
C PRO A 184 36.99 34.67 3.26
N THR A 185 36.64 35.95 3.38
CA THR A 185 36.53 36.88 2.24
C THR A 185 37.22 38.20 2.60
N PRO A 186 37.47 39.12 1.64
CA PRO A 186 37.99 40.45 1.97
C PRO A 186 37.13 41.21 2.99
N GLU A 187 35.81 40.97 2.99
CA GLU A 187 34.84 41.56 3.92
C GLU A 187 34.82 40.85 5.28
N ILE A 188 35.09 39.54 5.30
CA ILE A 188 35.14 38.71 6.51
C ILE A 188 36.48 37.95 6.54
N PRO A 189 37.61 38.64 6.80
CA PRO A 189 38.93 37.99 6.81
C PRO A 189 39.11 37.08 8.04
N ASP A 190 38.54 37.46 9.18
CA ASP A 190 38.50 36.66 10.41
C ASP A 190 37.09 36.09 10.60
N THR A 191 36.90 34.86 10.14
CA THR A 191 35.62 34.14 10.22
C THR A 191 35.19 33.88 11.67
N LEU A 192 36.13 33.62 12.58
CA LEU A 192 35.82 33.29 13.97
C LEU A 192 35.36 34.53 14.74
N ALA A 193 36.00 35.67 14.55
CA ALA A 193 35.58 36.92 15.16
C ALA A 193 34.17 37.33 14.69
N PHE A 194 33.89 37.18 13.40
CA PHE A 194 32.55 37.43 12.85
C PHE A 194 31.51 36.49 13.45
N LEU A 195 31.77 35.18 13.49
CA LEU A 195 30.85 34.21 14.08
C LEU A 195 30.66 34.42 15.58
N LYS A 196 31.68 34.89 16.30
CA LYS A 196 31.58 35.21 17.72
C LYS A 196 30.59 36.36 17.97
N LYS A 197 30.66 37.40 17.14
CA LYS A 197 29.69 38.51 17.18
C LYS A 197 28.28 38.03 16.82
N LEU A 198 28.16 37.28 15.72
CA LEU A 198 26.89 36.73 15.26
C LEU A 198 26.22 35.83 16.32
N ARG A 199 27.01 35.00 16.98
CA ARG A 199 26.56 34.15 18.08
C ARG A 199 25.98 34.97 19.23
N ALA A 200 26.65 36.05 19.65
CA ALA A 200 26.17 36.90 20.73
C ALA A 200 24.81 37.55 20.39
N GLU A 201 24.65 38.03 19.15
CA GLU A 201 23.39 38.61 18.65
C GLU A 201 22.27 37.55 18.56
N ILE A 202 22.58 36.32 18.14
CA ILE A 202 21.62 35.21 18.13
C ILE A 202 21.23 34.80 19.56
N ALA A 203 22.21 34.67 20.47
CA ALA A 203 21.97 34.29 21.85
C ALA A 203 21.16 35.37 22.62
N ALA A 204 21.31 36.65 22.26
CA ALA A 204 20.51 37.75 22.77
C ALA A 204 19.09 37.83 22.15
N GLY A 205 18.79 37.00 21.13
CA GLY A 205 17.51 37.02 20.42
C GLY A 205 17.35 38.18 19.42
N GLU A 206 18.40 38.96 19.18
CA GLU A 206 18.40 40.09 18.23
C GLU A 206 18.38 39.61 16.78
N LYS A 207 18.89 38.39 16.53
CA LYS A 207 18.92 37.75 15.21
C LYS A 207 18.41 36.32 15.24
N VAL A 208 17.73 35.93 14.17
CA VAL A 208 17.23 34.57 13.97
C VAL A 208 18.27 33.74 13.21
N PHE A 209 18.71 32.61 13.78
CA PHE A 209 19.74 31.74 13.22
C PHE A 209 19.46 31.38 11.74
N ALA A 210 18.24 30.95 11.43
CA ALA A 210 17.86 30.52 10.08
C ALA A 210 17.96 31.65 9.03
N ILE A 211 17.74 32.91 9.42
CA ILE A 211 17.91 34.08 8.54
C ILE A 211 19.40 34.30 8.30
N GLN A 212 20.21 34.31 9.35
CA GLN A 212 21.65 34.49 9.22
C GLN A 212 22.32 33.35 8.42
N ALA A 213 21.77 32.14 8.50
CA ALA A 213 22.20 31.02 7.67
C ALA A 213 21.86 31.23 6.19
N ARG A 214 20.72 31.85 5.85
CA ARG A 214 20.39 32.21 4.47
C ARG A 214 21.35 33.26 3.91
N ASP A 215 21.68 34.26 4.73
CA ASP A 215 22.44 35.43 4.30
C ASP A 215 23.94 35.11 4.15
N PHE A 216 24.50 34.33 5.07
CA PHE A 216 25.95 34.15 5.17
C PHE A 216 26.44 32.72 4.95
N SER A 217 25.59 31.70 5.11
CA SER A 217 26.09 30.33 5.12
C SER A 217 26.38 29.77 3.74
N SER A 218 27.49 29.05 3.63
CA SER A 218 27.77 28.14 2.52
C SER A 218 27.07 26.78 2.64
N TYR A 219 26.53 26.42 3.82
CA TYR A 219 25.84 25.15 4.03
C TYR A 219 24.33 25.35 3.93
N LYS A 220 23.73 24.80 2.86
CA LYS A 220 22.27 24.79 2.61
C LYS A 220 21.55 26.11 2.99
N PRO A 221 22.01 27.27 2.47
CA PRO A 221 21.46 28.57 2.86
C PRO A 221 19.95 28.66 2.60
N THR A 222 19.44 28.11 1.50
CA THR A 222 18.01 28.11 1.17
C THR A 222 17.13 27.41 2.21
N LEU A 223 17.67 26.42 2.92
CA LEU A 223 17.01 25.69 4.02
C LEU A 223 17.32 26.31 5.40
N GLY A 224 17.93 27.50 5.43
CA GLY A 224 18.36 28.15 6.66
C GLY A 224 19.38 27.32 7.43
N GLY A 225 20.26 26.62 6.72
CA GLY A 225 21.34 25.82 7.31
C GLY A 225 20.93 24.47 7.91
N SER A 226 19.69 24.01 7.72
CA SER A 226 19.20 22.78 8.34
C SER A 226 19.91 21.51 7.84
N THR A 227 20.24 20.61 8.76
CA THR A 227 20.77 19.27 8.46
C THR A 227 19.69 18.24 8.14
N GLY A 228 18.44 18.50 8.53
CA GLY A 228 17.46 17.45 8.82
C GLY A 228 17.87 16.60 10.03
N HIS A 229 17.01 15.65 10.44
CA HIS A 229 17.39 14.67 11.46
C HIS A 229 18.44 13.71 10.91
N PHE A 230 19.49 13.46 11.70
CA PHE A 230 20.52 12.48 11.37
C PHE A 230 21.27 12.02 12.62
N ASN A 231 21.92 10.86 12.54
CA ASN A 231 22.76 10.34 13.62
C ASN A 231 24.22 10.80 13.43
N PRO A 232 24.76 11.72 14.26
CA PRO A 232 26.13 12.21 14.10
C PRO A 232 27.22 11.15 14.35
N LYS A 233 26.88 10.01 15.00
CA LYS A 233 27.80 8.87 15.19
C LYS A 233 27.99 8.10 13.88
N THR A 234 26.90 7.76 13.18
CA THR A 234 26.89 6.85 12.02
C THR A 234 26.87 7.58 10.68
N GLU A 235 26.31 8.79 10.60
CA GLU A 235 26.16 9.55 9.36
C GLU A 235 27.15 10.73 9.26
N ASN A 236 27.88 10.82 8.14
CA ASN A 236 28.80 11.92 7.86
C ASN A 236 28.18 13.06 7.02
N ARG A 237 26.99 13.54 7.41
CA ARG A 237 26.26 14.57 6.65
C ARG A 237 26.89 15.97 6.68
N VAL A 238 27.46 16.35 7.82
CA VAL A 238 28.07 17.67 8.01
C VAL A 238 29.54 17.71 7.57
N GLY A 239 30.15 16.55 7.27
CA GLY A 239 31.48 16.39 6.68
C GLY A 239 32.68 16.79 7.55
N GLN A 240 32.49 17.66 8.55
CA GLN A 240 33.55 18.22 9.38
C GLN A 240 33.53 17.60 10.78
N LYS A 241 34.63 16.96 11.17
CA LYS A 241 34.78 16.30 12.49
C LYS A 241 34.47 17.23 13.68
N PRO A 242 34.98 18.49 13.73
CA PRO A 242 34.69 19.38 14.85
C PRO A 242 33.19 19.69 15.04
N ILE A 243 32.42 19.74 13.95
CA ILE A 243 30.96 19.94 14.01
C ILE A 243 30.27 18.69 14.58
N ARG A 244 30.70 17.51 14.14
CA ARG A 244 30.16 16.24 14.65
C ARG A 244 30.46 16.08 16.14
N ASP A 245 31.68 16.39 16.57
CA ASP A 245 32.10 16.27 17.96
C ASP A 245 31.24 17.15 18.89
N PHE A 246 30.88 18.37 18.44
CA PHE A 246 29.91 19.21 19.14
C PHE A 246 28.52 18.56 19.20
N LEU A 247 27.96 18.14 18.05
CA LEU A 247 26.61 17.56 17.99
C LEU A 247 26.47 16.25 18.78
N LEU A 248 27.55 15.53 19.03
CA LEU A 248 27.56 14.31 19.86
C LEU A 248 27.38 14.59 21.36
N GLN A 249 27.65 15.83 21.80
CA GLN A 249 27.63 16.22 23.21
C GLN A 249 26.60 17.32 23.50
N ALA A 250 26.07 17.95 22.46
CA ALA A 250 25.15 19.07 22.58
C ALA A 250 23.82 18.67 23.23
N SER A 251 23.22 19.62 23.95
CA SER A 251 21.85 19.54 24.44
C SER A 251 20.87 20.18 23.44
N THR A 252 19.60 19.81 23.50
CA THR A 252 18.52 20.47 22.75
C THR A 252 18.52 21.98 23.02
N GLY A 253 18.58 22.78 21.96
CA GLY A 253 18.66 24.25 21.99
C GLY A 253 20.09 24.82 22.13
N GLU A 254 21.12 23.97 22.23
CA GLU A 254 22.48 24.45 22.46
C GLU A 254 23.09 25.10 21.21
N LEU A 255 23.65 26.29 21.41
CA LEU A 255 24.38 27.06 20.39
C LEU A 255 25.89 26.96 20.65
N SER A 256 26.62 26.38 19.70
CA SER A 256 28.07 26.17 19.80
C SER A 256 28.83 27.48 19.96
N GLU A 257 30.06 27.42 20.49
CA GLU A 257 31.05 28.46 20.22
C GLU A 257 31.47 28.41 18.73
N PRO A 258 32.08 29.49 18.18
CA PRO A 258 32.64 29.45 16.82
C PRO A 258 33.67 28.32 16.66
N ILE A 259 33.37 27.39 15.75
CA ILE A 259 34.19 26.21 15.49
C ILE A 259 35.15 26.51 14.34
N PRO A 260 36.48 26.42 14.55
CA PRO A 260 37.45 26.55 13.46
C PRO A 260 37.40 25.34 12.54
N LEU A 261 37.40 25.61 11.23
CA LEU A 261 37.43 24.62 10.17
C LEU A 261 38.69 24.80 9.30
N PRO A 262 39.08 23.79 8.49
CA PRO A 262 40.23 23.91 7.60
C PRO A 262 40.16 25.12 6.65
N SER A 263 41.32 25.59 6.19
CA SER A 263 41.44 26.70 5.24
C SER A 263 40.84 28.03 5.73
N GLY A 264 40.83 28.25 7.06
CA GLY A 264 40.34 29.49 7.69
C GLY A 264 38.80 29.60 7.74
N TRP A 265 38.09 28.53 7.40
CA TRP A 265 36.64 28.51 7.52
C TRP A 265 36.22 28.53 8.99
N GLY A 266 35.02 29.04 9.23
CA GLY A 266 34.39 29.00 10.55
C GLY A 266 33.01 28.37 10.45
N ALA A 267 32.56 27.75 11.54
CA ALA A 267 31.21 27.26 11.69
C ALA A 267 30.56 27.72 13.01
N LEU A 268 29.26 27.98 12.96
CA LEU A 268 28.40 28.09 14.13
C LEU A 268 27.27 27.06 14.00
N VAL A 269 26.95 26.36 15.07
CA VAL A 269 26.03 25.22 15.05
C VAL A 269 24.98 25.40 16.14
N LEU A 270 23.71 25.24 15.78
CA LEU A 270 22.58 25.19 16.72
C LEU A 270 21.99 23.78 16.69
N ALA A 271 21.99 23.08 17.82
CA ALA A 271 21.27 21.82 17.98
C ALA A 271 19.80 22.14 18.29
N GLU A 272 18.90 22.02 17.32
CA GLU A 272 17.47 22.31 17.51
C GLU A 272 16.77 21.22 18.32
N SER A 273 17.10 19.96 18.07
CA SER A 273 16.63 18.82 18.87
C SER A 273 17.69 17.72 18.94
N VAL A 274 17.80 17.08 20.10
CA VAL A 274 18.66 15.93 20.34
C VAL A 274 17.79 14.81 20.91
N GLU A 275 17.68 13.73 20.16
CA GLU A 275 16.98 12.50 20.52
C GLU A 275 18.04 11.43 20.83
N ALA A 276 18.01 10.93 22.06
CA ALA A 276 18.90 9.83 22.46
C ALA A 276 18.49 8.52 21.78
N GLU A 277 19.43 7.60 21.65
CA GLU A 277 19.08 6.22 21.28
C GLU A 277 18.19 5.63 22.38
N GLY A 278 17.14 4.90 21.99
CA GLY A 278 16.21 4.36 22.97
C GLY A 278 15.06 3.62 22.34
N VAL A 279 14.10 3.26 23.19
CA VAL A 279 12.84 2.66 22.75
C VAL A 279 11.77 3.75 22.82
N MET A 280 11.02 3.92 21.73
CA MET A 280 9.85 4.79 21.69
C MET A 280 8.92 4.41 22.84
N PRO A 281 8.52 5.33 23.72
CA PRO A 281 7.65 5.02 24.85
C PRO A 281 6.31 4.40 24.40
N PHE A 282 5.75 3.50 25.22
CA PHE A 282 4.46 2.87 24.93
C PHE A 282 3.35 3.90 24.60
N SER A 283 3.34 5.05 25.28
CA SER A 283 2.35 6.12 25.03
C SER A 283 2.39 6.68 23.62
N GLU A 284 3.55 6.67 22.97
CA GLU A 284 3.73 7.11 21.59
C GLU A 284 3.44 5.97 20.61
N ALA A 285 3.84 4.75 20.96
CA ALA A 285 3.63 3.56 20.14
C ALA A 285 2.17 3.05 20.11
N GLN A 286 1.36 3.42 21.11
CA GLN A 286 0.03 2.83 21.33
C GLN A 286 -0.91 2.93 20.12
N LEU A 287 -0.95 4.07 19.42
CA LEU A 287 -1.81 4.23 18.24
C LEU A 287 -1.33 3.32 17.09
N THR A 288 -0.03 3.29 16.84
CA THR A 288 0.57 2.44 15.80
C THR A 288 0.32 0.96 16.08
N ILE A 289 0.54 0.52 17.32
CA ILE A 289 0.30 -0.87 17.73
C ILE A 289 -1.17 -1.24 17.56
N ARG A 290 -2.08 -0.37 18.00
CA ARG A 290 -3.52 -0.62 17.87
C ARG A 290 -3.91 -0.83 16.41
N ASP A 291 -3.44 0.05 15.53
CA ASP A 291 -3.82 0.02 14.12
C ASP A 291 -3.19 -1.21 13.42
N MET A 292 -1.97 -1.60 13.80
CA MET A 292 -1.35 -2.86 13.35
C MET A 292 -2.16 -4.09 13.80
N LEU A 293 -2.47 -4.19 15.08
CA LEU A 293 -3.24 -5.32 15.62
C LEU A 293 -4.65 -5.40 15.04
N LEU A 294 -5.31 -4.25 14.81
CA LEU A 294 -6.61 -4.22 14.12
C LEU A 294 -6.50 -4.72 12.67
N LYS A 295 -5.43 -4.35 11.97
CA LYS A 295 -5.16 -4.83 10.62
C LYS A 295 -4.93 -6.33 10.60
N GLU A 296 -4.12 -6.86 11.51
CA GLU A 296 -3.89 -8.31 11.65
C GLU A 296 -5.18 -9.07 11.97
N GLN A 297 -6.01 -8.57 12.89
CA GLN A 297 -7.34 -9.13 13.16
C GLN A 297 -8.23 -9.11 11.92
N ALA A 298 -8.25 -8.02 11.16
CA ALA A 298 -9.04 -7.91 9.94
C ALA A 298 -8.57 -8.91 8.86
N GLU A 299 -7.27 -9.07 8.68
CA GLU A 299 -6.69 -10.04 7.74
C GLU A 299 -7.01 -11.49 8.15
N ALA A 300 -6.94 -11.80 9.44
CA ALA A 300 -7.31 -13.12 9.98
C ALA A 300 -8.81 -13.42 9.75
N ILE A 301 -9.70 -12.49 10.08
CA ILE A 301 -11.15 -12.64 9.85
C ILE A 301 -11.43 -12.81 8.35
N PHE A 302 -10.77 -12.02 7.50
CA PHE A 302 -10.96 -12.12 6.07
C PHE A 302 -10.52 -13.48 5.53
N ARG A 303 -9.37 -14.00 5.98
CA ARG A 303 -8.89 -15.34 5.64
C ARG A 303 -9.86 -16.44 6.05
N GLU A 304 -10.38 -16.37 7.28
CA GLU A 304 -11.42 -17.28 7.75
C GLU A 304 -12.70 -17.19 6.90
N SER A 305 -13.06 -15.98 6.45
CA SER A 305 -14.21 -15.77 5.58
C SER A 305 -14.03 -16.47 4.23
N ILE A 306 -12.85 -16.39 3.61
CA ILE A 306 -12.55 -17.09 2.36
C ILE A 306 -12.63 -18.61 2.56
N ASN A 307 -12.05 -19.13 3.65
CA ASN A 307 -12.13 -20.55 3.99
C ASN A 307 -13.58 -21.02 4.18
N ARG A 308 -14.42 -20.20 4.79
CA ARG A 308 -15.86 -20.49 4.93
C ARG A 308 -16.57 -20.50 3.58
N LEU A 309 -16.20 -19.64 2.64
CA LEU A 309 -16.74 -19.67 1.28
C LEU A 309 -16.27 -20.91 0.52
N ARG A 310 -15.00 -21.33 0.66
CA ARG A 310 -14.49 -22.59 0.09
C ARG A 310 -15.30 -23.81 0.53
N GLN A 311 -15.74 -23.84 1.79
CA GLN A 311 -16.52 -24.96 2.34
C GLN A 311 -18.00 -24.95 1.95
N ARG A 312 -18.56 -23.77 1.65
CA ARG A 312 -20.00 -23.59 1.49
C ARG A 312 -20.45 -23.34 0.06
N CYS A 313 -19.53 -22.89 -0.81
CA CYS A 313 -19.77 -22.77 -2.24
C CYS A 313 -19.27 -24.03 -2.93
N TYR A 314 -19.98 -24.47 -3.97
CA TYR A 314 -19.41 -25.40 -4.94
C TYR A 314 -18.39 -24.64 -5.77
N LEU A 315 -17.13 -25.08 -5.71
CA LEU A 315 -16.02 -24.49 -6.44
C LEU A 315 -15.36 -25.57 -7.30
N TRP A 316 -15.18 -25.27 -8.58
CA TRP A 316 -14.47 -26.15 -9.50
C TRP A 316 -13.63 -25.32 -10.45
N GLY A 317 -12.43 -25.77 -10.79
CA GLY A 317 -11.58 -25.16 -11.81
C GLY A 317 -10.10 -25.33 -11.49
N PRO A 318 -9.22 -25.53 -12.49
CA PRO A 318 -7.81 -25.87 -12.27
C PRO A 318 -6.99 -24.77 -11.58
N ARG A 319 -7.49 -23.53 -11.55
CA ARG A 319 -6.78 -22.36 -10.99
C ARG A 319 -7.52 -21.71 -9.82
N VAL A 320 -8.63 -22.29 -9.37
CA VAL A 320 -9.46 -21.66 -8.32
C VAL A 320 -8.68 -21.52 -7.02
N ASP A 321 -8.01 -22.58 -6.55
CA ASP A 321 -7.28 -22.52 -5.28
C ASP A 321 -6.15 -21.49 -5.30
N ILE A 322 -5.38 -21.42 -6.40
CA ILE A 322 -4.32 -20.43 -6.61
C ILE A 322 -4.89 -19.00 -6.54
N ALA A 323 -6.00 -18.76 -7.23
CA ALA A 323 -6.65 -17.46 -7.22
C ALA A 323 -7.17 -17.11 -5.81
N LEU A 324 -7.72 -18.05 -5.05
CA LEU A 324 -8.18 -17.80 -3.68
C LEU A 324 -7.05 -17.60 -2.68
N ASP A 325 -5.95 -18.33 -2.82
CA ASP A 325 -4.75 -18.16 -1.98
C ASP A 325 -4.16 -16.76 -2.18
N SER A 326 -4.16 -16.27 -3.43
CA SER A 326 -3.72 -14.90 -3.76
C SER A 326 -4.54 -13.81 -3.04
N LEU A 327 -5.84 -14.04 -2.80
CA LEU A 327 -6.71 -13.07 -2.12
C LEU A 327 -6.37 -12.91 -0.63
N VAL A 328 -5.87 -13.96 0.00
CA VAL A 328 -5.52 -13.95 1.44
C VAL A 328 -4.03 -13.73 1.69
N GLY A 329 -3.27 -13.42 0.63
CA GLY A 329 -1.82 -13.24 0.71
C GLY A 329 -1.06 -14.54 1.01
N GLU A 330 -1.69 -15.70 0.80
CA GLU A 330 -1.00 -16.99 0.81
C GLU A 330 -0.38 -17.16 -0.57
N THR A 331 0.91 -16.84 -0.71
CA THR A 331 1.62 -17.15 -1.95
C THR A 331 1.88 -18.65 -1.96
N SER A 332 1.08 -19.39 -2.73
CA SER A 332 1.25 -20.79 -3.15
C SER A 332 2.02 -21.71 -2.17
N ARG A 333 1.30 -22.60 -1.48
CA ARG A 333 1.92 -23.88 -1.08
C ARG A 333 2.48 -24.52 -2.34
N ASP A 334 3.78 -24.81 -2.34
CA ASP A 334 4.41 -25.53 -3.44
C ASP A 334 3.69 -26.86 -3.61
N PRO A 335 3.14 -27.19 -4.79
CA PRO A 335 2.45 -28.48 -5.00
C PRO A 335 3.37 -29.70 -4.90
N GLU A 336 4.69 -29.51 -4.67
CA GLU A 336 5.66 -30.57 -4.41
C GLU A 336 5.74 -31.02 -2.94
N GLU A 337 5.05 -30.38 -1.98
CA GLU A 337 5.03 -30.83 -0.58
C GLU A 337 4.00 -31.93 -0.25
N GLU A 338 3.17 -32.37 -1.22
CA GLU A 338 2.20 -33.46 -1.03
C GLU A 338 2.40 -34.70 -1.95
N LEU A 339 3.66 -35.04 -2.27
CA LEU A 339 4.05 -36.35 -2.82
C LEU A 339 5.19 -36.96 -2.01
#